data_AF-A0A3L7NVK4-F1
#
_entry.id   AF-A0A3L7NVK4-F1
#
_cell.length_a   1.000
_cell.length_b   1.000
_cell.length_c   1.000
_cell.angle_alpha   90.00
_cell.angle_beta   90.00
_cell.angle_gamma   90.00
#
_symmetry.space_group_name_H-M   'P 1'
#
loop_
_entity.id
_entity.type
_entity.pdbx_description
1 polymer ?
#
loop_
_entity_poly.entity_id
_entity_poly.type
_entity_poly.pdbx_seq_one_letter_code
_entity_poly.pdbx_strand_id
1 'polypeptide(L)' 'MVTSLKDRLSRGESVNVFSIGRGFTPNLIEIFAIHGGFQGFWIDHEHTGFSIDQIEHAALAARAAGFDCFVR' A
#
# COMPACT_ATOMS: atom_id res chain seq x y z
N MET A 1 -2.97 -3.46 -16.01
CA MET A 1 -2.77 -2.34 -15.06
C MET A 1 -3.63 -2.62 -13.85
N VAL A 2 -3.08 -2.40 -12.65
CA VAL A 2 -3.87 -2.40 -11.40
C VAL A 2 -4.87 -1.24 -11.45
N THR A 3 -6.12 -1.48 -11.08
CA THR A 3 -7.13 -0.42 -10.94
C THR A 3 -6.78 0.45 -9.73
N SER A 4 -6.67 1.77 -9.91
CA SER A 4 -6.26 2.66 -8.81
C SER A 4 -7.35 2.78 -7.73
N LEU A 5 -6.95 3.10 -6.49
CA LEU A 5 -7.88 3.41 -5.40
C LEU A 5 -8.80 4.57 -5.80
N LYS A 6 -8.25 5.57 -6.50
CA LYS A 6 -9.02 6.72 -7.01
C LYS A 6 -10.14 6.29 -7.95
N ASP A 7 -9.86 5.39 -8.89
CA ASP A 7 -10.86 4.91 -9.84
C ASP A 7 -11.96 4.13 -9.11
N ARG A 8 -11.60 3.24 -8.19
CA ARG A 8 -12.57 2.49 -7.38
C ARG A 8 -13.48 3.41 -6.55
N LEU A 9 -12.88 4.38 -5.86
CA LEU A 9 -13.62 5.37 -5.08
C LEU A 9 -14.55 6.22 -5.96
N SER A 10 -14.11 6.61 -7.16
CA SER A 10 -14.96 7.37 -8.09
C SER A 10 -16.19 6.60 -8.58
N ARG A 11 -16.14 5.26 -8.55
CA ARG A 11 -17.26 4.36 -8.87
C ARG A 11 -18.16 4.07 -7.65
N GLY A 12 -17.87 4.67 -6.50
CA GLY A 12 -18.59 4.41 -5.25
C GLY A 12 -18.27 3.04 -4.65
N GLU A 13 -17.17 2.40 -5.04
CA GLU A 13 -16.75 1.12 -4.46
C GLU A 13 -16.11 1.31 -3.08
N SER A 14 -16.37 0.36 -2.18
CA SER A 14 -15.58 0.23 -0.96
C SER A 14 -14.17 -0.23 -1.27
N VAL A 15 -13.19 0.41 -0.64
CA VAL A 15 -11.77 0.02 -0.67
C VAL A 15 -11.36 -0.51 0.69
N ASN A 16 -10.74 -1.69 0.71
CA ASN A 16 -10.12 -2.23 1.91
C ASN A 16 -8.61 -2.02 1.82
N VAL A 17 -8.05 -1.33 2.81
CA VAL A 17 -6.64 -0.98 2.86
C VAL A 17 -6.06 -1.34 4.22
N PHE A 18 -4.78 -1.72 4.23
CA PHE A 18 -4.02 -1.89 5.46
C PHE A 18 -3.00 -0.75 5.62
N SER A 19 -2.35 -0.69 6.77
CA SER A 19 -1.30 0.29 7.05
C SER A 19 0.07 -0.38 7.12
N ILE A 20 1.09 0.32 6.64
CA ILE A 20 2.48 0.00 6.97
C ILE A 20 3.04 1.06 7.90
N GLY A 21 3.78 0.62 8.91
CA GLY A 21 4.42 1.50 9.88
C GLY A 21 5.77 0.98 10.36
N ARG A 22 6.16 1.26 11.60
CA ARG A 22 7.52 1.06 12.15
C ARG A 22 8.17 -0.33 11.93
N GLY A 23 7.36 -1.37 11.69
CA GLY A 23 7.83 -2.73 11.37
C GLY A 23 7.95 -3.04 9.87
N PHE A 24 8.11 -2.04 9.00
CA PHE A 24 8.10 -2.24 7.56
C PHE A 24 9.20 -3.18 7.08
N THR A 25 8.77 -4.20 6.35
CA THR A 25 9.58 -4.97 5.41
C THR A 25 8.74 -5.20 4.15
N PRO A 26 9.35 -5.27 2.94
CA PRO A 26 8.61 -5.54 1.70
C PRO A 26 7.80 -6.85 1.76
N ASN A 27 8.31 -7.86 2.47
CA ASN A 27 7.65 -9.16 2.65
C ASN A 27 6.24 -9.03 3.25
N LEU A 28 6.00 -8.02 4.10
CA LEU A 28 4.65 -7.79 4.64
C LEU A 28 3.65 -7.46 3.52
N ILE A 29 4.06 -6.66 2.53
CA ILE A 29 3.21 -6.30 1.39
C ILE A 29 2.89 -7.55 0.56
N GLU A 30 3.89 -8.40 0.31
CA GLU A 30 3.70 -9.66 -0.42
C GLU A 30 2.76 -10.62 0.34
N ILE A 31 2.89 -10.72 1.66
CA ILE A 31 2.00 -11.53 2.50
C ILE A 31 0.55 -11.04 2.38
N PHE A 32 0.30 -9.73 2.44
CA PHE A 32 -1.03 -9.18 2.25
C PHE A 32 -1.57 -9.42 0.83
N ALA A 33 -0.71 -9.41 -0.19
CA ALA A 33 -1.10 -9.73 -1.56
C ALA A 33 -1.51 -11.18 -1.72
N ILE A 34 -0.76 -12.11 -1.13
CA ILE A 34 -1.08 -13.55 -1.10
C ILE A 34 -2.39 -13.80 -0.34
N HIS A 35 -2.56 -13.14 0.81
CA HIS A 35 -3.79 -13.26 1.60
C HIS A 35 -5.01 -12.75 0.82
N GLY A 36 -4.84 -11.68 0.05
CA GLY A 36 -5.91 -11.04 -0.71
C GLY A 36 -6.84 -10.21 0.16
N GLY A 37 -7.93 -9.72 -0.44
CA GLY A 37 -8.95 -8.93 0.26
C GLY A 37 -8.62 -7.44 0.43
N PHE A 38 -7.43 -7.00 0.05
CA PHE A 38 -7.00 -5.60 0.04
C PHE A 38 -6.85 -5.08 -1.38
N GLN A 39 -6.99 -3.76 -1.56
CA GLN A 39 -6.72 -3.10 -2.85
C GLN A 39 -5.55 -2.12 -2.79
N GLY A 40 -5.01 -1.90 -1.60
CA GLY A 40 -3.85 -1.06 -1.40
C GLY A 40 -3.50 -0.91 0.07
N PHE A 41 -2.59 0.02 0.34
CA PHE A 41 -2.18 0.34 1.69
C PHE A 41 -1.78 1.81 1.84
N TRP A 42 -1.83 2.29 3.07
CA TRP A 42 -1.28 3.59 3.45
C TRP A 42 0.12 3.44 4.03
N ILE A 43 1.00 4.38 3.71
CA ILE A 43 2.36 4.50 4.27
C ILE A 43 2.32 5.59 5.34
N ASP A 44 2.46 5.21 6.61
CA ASP A 44 2.29 6.12 7.76
C ASP A 44 3.54 6.94 8.06
N HIS A 45 3.89 7.88 7.20
CA HIS A 45 5.10 8.70 7.36
C HIS A 45 5.00 9.65 8.56
N GLU A 46 3.79 10.13 8.89
CA GLU A 46 3.51 11.01 10.03
C GLU A 46 4.05 10.49 11.38
N HIS A 47 3.99 9.17 11.62
CA HIS A 47 4.31 8.58 12.94
C HIS A 47 5.46 7.58 12.97
N THR A 48 6.08 7.29 11.83
CA THR A 48 7.04 6.18 11.73
C THR A 48 8.44 6.61 11.33
N GLY A 49 8.61 7.86 10.87
CA GLY A 49 9.92 8.40 10.52
C GLY A 49 10.57 7.71 9.32
N PHE A 50 9.76 7.20 8.37
CA PHE A 50 10.30 6.57 7.16
C PHE A 50 11.25 7.49 6.41
N SER A 51 12.38 6.97 5.92
CA SER A 51 13.16 7.66 4.90
C SER A 51 12.43 7.64 3.55
N ILE A 52 12.82 8.55 2.65
CA ILE A 52 12.31 8.54 1.27
C ILE A 52 12.59 7.20 0.60
N ASP A 53 13.80 6.64 0.76
CA ASP A 53 14.15 5.32 0.22
C ASP A 53 13.21 4.21 0.70
N GLN A 54 12.75 4.26 1.96
CA GLN A 54 11.78 3.29 2.48
C GLN A 54 10.40 3.46 1.83
N ILE A 55 9.97 4.71 1.59
CA ILE A 55 8.72 5.01 0.87
C ILE A 55 8.81 4.53 -0.58
N GLU A 56 9.93 4.78 -1.25
CA GLU A 56 10.18 4.32 -2.62
C GLU A 56 10.18 2.79 -2.71
N HIS A 57 10.83 2.10 -1.77
CA HIS A 57 10.81 0.64 -1.71
C HIS A 57 9.42 0.08 -1.44
N ALA A 58 8.62 0.72 -0.56
CA ALA A 58 7.25 0.32 -0.33
C ALA A 58 6.39 0.49 -1.60
N ALA A 59 6.54 1.60 -2.31
CA ALA A 59 5.83 1.86 -3.57
C ALA A 59 6.23 0.87 -4.69
N LEU A 60 7.51 0.49 -4.75
CA LEU A 60 8.01 -0.53 -5.66
C LEU A 60 7.38 -1.90 -5.36
N ALA A 61 7.36 -2.29 -4.08
CA ALA A 61 6.74 -3.53 -3.63
C ALA A 61 5.22 -3.53 -3.91
N ALA A 62 4.52 -2.40 -3.72
CA ALA A 62 3.10 -2.26 -4.09
C ALA A 62 2.86 -2.62 -5.55
N ARG A 63 3.64 -2.01 -6.46
CA ARG A 63 3.53 -2.22 -7.90
C ARG A 63 3.77 -3.69 -8.29
N ALA A 64 4.76 -4.33 -7.68
CA ALA A 64 5.06 -5.74 -7.91
C ALA A 64 3.93 -6.66 -7.39
N ALA A 65 3.33 -6.30 -6.25
CA ALA A 65 2.28 -7.05 -5.58
C ALA A 65 0.86 -6.80 -6.13
N GLY A 66 0.70 -5.92 -7.10
CA GLY A 66 -0.62 -5.59 -7.66
C GLY A 66 -1.45 -4.64 -6.79
N PHE A 67 -0.81 -3.89 -5.89
CA PHE A 67 -1.44 -2.91 -5.02
C PHE A 67 -1.24 -1.48 -5.52
N ASP A 68 -2.17 -0.62 -5.16
CA ASP A 68 -1.99 0.83 -5.14
C ASP A 68 -1.62 1.30 -3.72
N CYS A 69 -0.96 2.44 -3.58
CA CYS A 69 -0.51 2.93 -2.29
C CYS A 69 -0.53 4.46 -2.22
N PHE A 70 -0.70 5.00 -1.01
CA PHE A 70 -0.63 6.43 -0.75
C PHE A 70 0.12 6.71 0.55
N VAL A 71 0.68 7.91 0.66
CA VAL A 71 1.44 8.36 1.84
C VAL A 71 0.54 9.24 2.70
N ARG A 72 0.65 9.07 4.02
CA ARG A 72 0.15 10.00 5.02
C ARG A 72 1.32 10.56 5.83
#